data_AF-A0A6J7IK21-F1
#
_entry.id   AF-A0A6J7IK21-F1
#
_cell.length_a   1.000
_cell.length_b   1.000
_cell.length_c   1.000
_cell.angle_alpha   90.00
_cell.angle_beta   90.00
_cell.angle_gamma   90.00
#
_symmetry.space_group_name_H-M   'P 1'
#
loop_
_entity.id
_entity.type
_entity.pdbx_description
1 polymer ?
#
loop_
_entity_poly.entity_id
_entity_poly.type
_entity_poly.pdbx_seq_one_letter_code
_entity_poly.pdbx_strand_id
1 'polypeptide(L)'
;MAVISKHDTSTAANDPNEAELHTRLAKAIGRSDGAPLFVVSQKSLTGHSKGGAAAWQLIGLCQVLANGVIPPNRSLDCVDDKMTGFEHLVWAREPLRFGDSVPLKAGLLTSLGFGHVSGLIALVHPQAFLEAVPAERRAEYIAKANERRIAGQRRLISAMVGGDSLYERPDDRRLGHDGTPAKASRELEANVLLNESARLGEDDVYSSGLPGAI
;
A
#
# COMPACT_ATOMS: atom_id res chain seq x y z
N MET A 1 17.49 0.25 2.85
CA MET A 1 16.50 0.47 1.77
C MET A 1 17.02 -0.21 0.51
N ALA A 2 16.35 -1.23 0.00
CA ALA A 2 16.88 -2.06 -1.09
C ALA A 2 16.25 -1.74 -2.45
N VAL A 3 15.02 -1.24 -2.46
CA VAL A 3 14.21 -1.10 -3.68
C VAL A 3 13.76 0.34 -3.87
N ILE A 4 13.74 0.82 -5.11
CA ILE A 4 13.17 2.10 -5.50
C ILE A 4 12.13 1.86 -6.59
N SER A 5 10.85 2.11 -6.27
CA SER A 5 9.79 2.23 -7.27
C SER A 5 9.80 3.63 -7.85
N LYS A 6 10.51 3.79 -8.97
CA LYS A 6 10.63 5.05 -9.69
C LYS A 6 9.33 5.40 -10.41
N HIS A 7 9.10 6.69 -10.59
CA HIS A 7 8.02 7.19 -11.41
C HIS A 7 8.20 6.73 -12.86
N ASP A 8 9.41 6.72 -13.42
CA ASP A 8 9.73 6.07 -14.71
C ASP A 8 8.63 6.21 -15.78
N THR A 9 8.46 7.43 -16.30
CA THR A 9 7.45 7.72 -17.33
C THR A 9 7.92 7.37 -18.73
N SER A 10 9.08 6.75 -18.89
CA SER A 10 9.69 6.45 -20.19
C SER A 10 9.91 7.72 -21.01
N THR A 11 10.27 8.82 -20.35
CA THR A 11 10.55 10.10 -21.02
C THR A 11 12.01 10.50 -20.84
N ALA A 12 12.60 11.07 -21.89
CA ALA A 12 14.01 11.44 -21.93
C ALA A 12 14.42 12.46 -20.85
N ALA A 13 13.47 13.23 -20.32
CA ALA A 13 13.71 14.21 -19.27
C ALA A 13 13.51 13.62 -17.85
N ASN A 14 12.44 12.86 -17.62
CA ASN A 14 12.09 12.38 -16.29
C ASN A 14 13.09 11.34 -15.77
N ASP A 15 13.42 10.35 -16.59
CA ASP A 15 14.07 9.14 -16.09
C ASP A 15 15.51 9.42 -15.62
N PRO A 16 16.33 10.23 -16.34
CA PRO A 16 17.64 10.68 -15.83
C PRO A 16 17.52 11.60 -14.60
N ASN A 17 16.56 12.54 -14.60
CA ASN A 17 16.37 13.47 -13.47
C ASN A 17 16.02 12.72 -12.17
N GLU A 18 15.13 11.74 -12.26
CA GLU A 18 14.77 10.93 -11.11
C GLU A 18 15.94 10.01 -10.68
N ALA A 19 16.76 9.54 -11.61
CA ALA A 19 17.94 8.73 -11.29
C ALA A 19 19.00 9.57 -10.55
N GLU A 20 19.21 10.80 -11.01
CA GLU A 20 20.05 11.77 -10.32
C GLU A 20 19.54 12.08 -8.91
N LEU A 21 18.24 12.35 -8.76
CA LEU A 21 17.61 12.57 -7.46
C LEU A 21 17.91 11.42 -6.50
N HIS A 22 17.66 10.18 -6.91
CA HIS A 22 17.88 9.00 -6.08
C HIS A 22 19.35 8.78 -5.72
N THR A 23 20.26 9.03 -6.67
CA THR A 23 21.71 8.94 -6.44
C THR A 23 22.15 9.98 -5.40
N ARG A 24 21.69 11.23 -5.53
CA ARG A 24 22.00 12.30 -4.58
C ARG A 24 21.45 12.00 -3.19
N LEU A 25 20.21 11.51 -3.10
CA LEU A 25 19.60 11.11 -1.83
C LEU A 25 20.39 9.98 -1.17
N ALA A 26 20.76 8.93 -1.92
CA ALA A 26 21.55 7.82 -1.42
C ALA A 26 22.91 8.29 -0.87
N LYS A 27 23.60 9.17 -1.62
CA LYS A 27 24.88 9.75 -1.19
C LYS A 27 24.73 10.61 0.07
N ALA A 28 23.70 11.46 0.13
CA ALA A 28 23.48 12.34 1.26
C ALA A 28 23.20 11.59 2.57
N ILE A 29 22.58 10.41 2.51
CA ILE A 29 22.32 9.55 3.68
C ILE A 29 23.46 8.56 3.97
N GLY A 30 24.61 8.70 3.29
CA GLY A 30 25.79 7.86 3.53
C GLY A 30 25.61 6.41 3.09
N ARG A 31 24.93 6.17 1.96
CA ARG A 31 24.81 4.82 1.37
C ARG A 31 26.20 4.26 1.09
N SER A 32 26.45 3.03 1.55
CA SER A 32 27.72 2.34 1.35
C SER A 32 27.95 1.92 -0.10
N ASP A 33 29.21 1.94 -0.53
CA ASP A 33 29.66 1.40 -1.81
C ASP A 33 29.28 -0.07 -1.98
N GLY A 34 28.91 -0.46 -3.20
CA GLY A 34 28.49 -1.82 -3.51
C GLY A 34 27.12 -2.23 -2.95
N ALA A 35 26.37 -1.34 -2.29
CA ALA A 35 25.01 -1.63 -1.81
C ALA A 35 23.94 -1.14 -2.82
N PRO A 36 23.47 -1.98 -3.77
CA PRO A 36 22.60 -1.53 -4.85
C PRO A 36 21.19 -1.12 -4.38
N LEU A 37 20.60 -0.21 -5.15
CA LEU A 37 19.21 0.22 -5.12
C LEU A 37 18.55 -0.33 -6.37
N PHE A 38 17.77 -1.39 -6.19
CA PHE A 38 17.09 -2.05 -7.30
C PHE A 38 15.88 -1.22 -7.74
N VAL A 39 15.87 -0.81 -9.00
CA VAL A 39 14.82 0.02 -9.58
C VAL A 39 13.68 -0.84 -10.11
N VAL A 40 12.45 -0.45 -9.78
CA VAL A 40 11.21 -1.02 -10.33
C VAL A 40 10.49 0.02 -11.17
N SER A 41 10.38 -0.26 -12.47
CA SER A 41 9.72 0.59 -13.47
C SER A 41 8.32 0.06 -13.83
N GLN A 42 7.37 0.10 -12.90
CA GLN A 42 6.06 -0.57 -13.06
C GLN A 42 5.24 -0.06 -14.27
N LYS A 43 5.44 1.20 -14.67
CA LYS A 43 4.74 1.79 -15.82
C LYS A 43 5.08 1.11 -17.15
N SER A 44 6.21 0.40 -17.22
CA SER A 44 6.53 -0.46 -18.37
C SER A 44 5.48 -1.54 -18.64
N LEU A 45 4.75 -1.96 -17.60
CA LEU A 45 3.70 -2.97 -17.67
C LEU A 45 2.30 -2.35 -17.65
N THR A 46 2.06 -1.37 -16.78
CA THR A 46 0.71 -0.86 -16.51
C THR A 46 0.35 0.39 -17.31
N GLY A 47 1.32 1.00 -18.00
CA GLY A 47 1.20 2.36 -18.52
C GLY A 47 1.11 3.40 -17.39
N HIS A 48 0.74 4.63 -17.75
CA HIS A 48 0.63 5.75 -16.80
C HIS A 48 -0.82 6.18 -16.56
N SER A 49 -1.39 5.77 -15.43
CA SER A 49 -2.77 6.07 -15.02
C SER A 49 -3.00 7.46 -14.40
N LYS A 50 -2.10 8.42 -14.66
CA LYS A 50 -2.10 9.77 -14.08
C LYS A 50 -2.24 9.72 -12.54
N GLY A 51 -3.41 10.06 -12.00
CA GLY A 51 -3.67 10.09 -10.56
C GLY A 51 -3.53 8.75 -9.85
N GLY A 52 -3.78 7.63 -10.55
CA GLY A 52 -3.64 6.28 -9.98
C GLY A 52 -2.20 5.75 -9.92
N ALA A 53 -1.22 6.46 -10.50
CA ALA A 53 0.11 5.92 -10.73
C ALA A 53 0.85 5.56 -9.44
N ALA A 54 0.86 6.47 -8.47
CA ALA A 54 1.52 6.23 -7.18
C ALA A 54 0.81 5.14 -6.36
N ALA A 55 -0.52 5.00 -6.49
CA ALA A 55 -1.26 3.95 -5.79
C ALA A 55 -0.86 2.55 -6.30
N TRP A 56 -0.72 2.37 -7.61
CA TRP A 56 -0.26 1.11 -8.19
C TRP A 56 1.19 0.79 -7.81
N GLN A 57 2.05 1.81 -7.81
CA GLN A 57 3.44 1.68 -7.34
C GLN A 57 3.49 1.27 -5.86
N LEU A 58 2.63 1.85 -5.02
CA LEU A 58 2.57 1.52 -3.60
C LEU A 58 2.13 0.07 -3.39
N ILE A 59 1.08 -0.37 -4.09
CA ILE A 59 0.63 -1.78 -4.06
C ILE A 59 1.76 -2.71 -4.52
N GLY A 60 2.45 -2.37 -5.61
CA GLY A 60 3.58 -3.14 -6.11
C GLY A 60 4.72 -3.21 -5.10
N LEU A 61 5.04 -2.09 -4.43
CA LEU A 61 6.08 -2.07 -3.41
C LEU A 61 5.70 -2.88 -2.16
N CYS A 62 4.43 -2.86 -1.75
CA CYS A 62 3.92 -3.75 -0.71
C CYS A 62 4.12 -5.22 -1.09
N GLN A 63 3.82 -5.59 -2.34
CA GLN A 63 4.01 -6.96 -2.85
C GLN A 63 5.49 -7.36 -2.91
N VAL A 64 6.37 -6.43 -3.29
CA VAL A 64 7.83 -6.65 -3.29
C VAL A 64 8.32 -6.98 -1.89
N LEU A 65 7.95 -6.17 -0.89
CA LEU A 65 8.38 -6.40 0.49
C LEU A 65 7.77 -7.67 1.07
N ALA A 66 6.50 -7.96 0.80
CA ALA A 66 5.82 -9.15 1.32
C ALA A 66 6.34 -10.45 0.72
N ASN A 67 6.71 -10.46 -0.57
CA ASN A 67 7.10 -11.68 -1.28
C ASN A 67 8.61 -11.84 -1.46
N GLY A 68 9.42 -10.82 -1.15
CA GLY A 68 10.86 -10.84 -1.40
C GLY A 68 11.24 -10.87 -2.88
N VAL A 69 10.34 -10.46 -3.80
CA VAL A 69 10.59 -10.51 -5.25
C VAL A 69 10.64 -9.10 -5.82
N ILE A 70 11.74 -8.76 -6.49
CA ILE A 70 11.86 -7.54 -7.27
C ILE A 70 11.41 -7.84 -8.70
N PRO A 71 10.31 -7.23 -9.18
CA PRO A 71 9.83 -7.47 -10.52
C PRO A 71 10.78 -6.88 -11.57
N PRO A 72 10.90 -7.53 -12.74
CA PRO A 72 11.71 -7.02 -13.82
C PRO A 72 11.05 -5.82 -14.52
N ASN A 73 11.86 -5.01 -15.18
CA ASN A 73 11.43 -4.24 -16.34
C ASN A 73 11.68 -5.07 -17.60
N ARG A 74 10.65 -5.77 -18.09
CA ARG A 74 10.77 -6.59 -19.32
C ARG A 74 10.85 -5.76 -20.60
N SER A 75 10.44 -4.50 -20.53
CA SER A 75 10.51 -3.56 -21.65
C SER A 75 11.90 -2.92 -21.78
N LEU A 76 12.82 -3.22 -20.86
CA LEU A 76 14.20 -2.74 -20.91
C LEU A 76 15.02 -3.58 -21.91
N ASP A 77 15.36 -2.97 -23.03
CA ASP A 77 16.18 -3.52 -24.11
C ASP A 77 17.69 -3.27 -23.85
N CYS A 78 18.05 -2.03 -23.55
CA CYS A 78 19.34 -1.64 -23.01
C CYS A 78 19.15 -0.48 -22.03
N VAL A 79 20.05 -0.36 -21.05
CA VAL A 79 20.06 0.81 -20.18
C VAL A 79 20.71 1.96 -20.96
N ASP A 80 20.11 3.15 -20.93
CA ASP A 80 20.69 4.36 -21.53
C ASP A 80 22.07 4.62 -20.92
N ASP A 81 23.08 4.88 -21.76
CA ASP A 81 24.46 5.15 -21.33
C ASP A 81 24.55 6.28 -20.29
N LYS A 82 23.62 7.24 -20.32
CA LYS A 82 23.51 8.31 -19.31
C LYS A 82 23.32 7.78 -17.90
N MET A 83 22.72 6.60 -17.74
CA MET A 83 22.47 6.01 -16.42
C MET A 83 23.75 5.46 -15.77
N THR A 84 24.83 5.25 -16.54
CA THR A 84 26.11 4.74 -16.04
C THR A 84 26.71 5.63 -14.94
N GLY A 85 26.43 6.94 -14.97
CA GLY A 85 26.90 7.89 -13.96
C GLY A 85 26.10 7.88 -12.64
N PHE A 86 24.99 7.14 -12.57
CA PHE A 86 24.13 7.07 -11.39
C PHE A 86 24.46 5.86 -10.54
N GLU A 87 25.40 6.07 -9.62
CA GLU A 87 25.90 5.04 -8.71
C GLU A 87 24.77 4.35 -7.91
N HIS A 88 24.99 3.08 -7.59
CA HIS A 88 24.08 2.20 -6.85
C HIS A 88 22.76 1.82 -7.55
N LEU A 89 22.31 2.51 -8.60
CA LEU A 89 21.06 2.13 -9.27
C LEU A 89 21.25 0.88 -10.12
N VAL A 90 20.35 -0.09 -9.96
CA VAL A 90 20.37 -1.35 -10.72
C VAL A 90 18.99 -1.62 -11.31
N TRP A 91 18.90 -1.75 -12.64
CA TRP A 91 17.66 -2.10 -13.33
C TRP A 91 17.66 -3.59 -13.68
N ALA A 92 16.72 -4.32 -13.09
CA ALA A 92 16.59 -5.76 -13.32
C ALA A 92 15.76 -6.05 -14.59
N ARG A 93 16.31 -6.85 -15.50
CA ARG A 93 15.60 -7.36 -16.69
C ARG A 93 14.87 -8.68 -16.44
N GLU A 94 15.30 -9.40 -15.40
CA GLU A 94 14.70 -10.63 -14.91
C GLU A 94 14.27 -10.49 -13.45
N PRO A 95 13.26 -11.25 -12.98
CA PRO A 95 12.83 -11.17 -11.59
C PRO A 95 13.97 -11.57 -10.64
N LEU A 96 14.30 -10.72 -9.68
CA LEU A 96 15.26 -11.04 -8.62
C LEU A 96 14.50 -11.57 -7.40
N ARG A 97 14.84 -12.78 -6.97
CA ARG A 97 14.18 -13.45 -5.84
C ARG A 97 15.11 -13.44 -4.64
N PHE A 98 14.72 -12.69 -3.62
CA PHE A 98 15.37 -12.67 -2.33
C PHE A 98 14.66 -13.72 -1.46
N GLY A 99 15.38 -14.76 -1.07
CA GLY A 99 14.86 -15.76 -0.15
C GLY A 99 14.83 -15.25 1.30
N ASP A 100 14.37 -16.10 2.21
CA ASP A 100 14.24 -15.77 3.63
C ASP A 100 15.57 -15.41 4.32
N SER A 101 16.70 -15.81 3.73
CA SER A 101 18.04 -15.49 4.24
C SER A 101 18.46 -14.03 3.99
N VAL A 102 17.87 -13.34 3.01
CA VAL A 102 18.21 -11.94 2.66
C VAL A 102 16.93 -11.12 2.46
N PRO A 103 16.12 -10.90 3.51
CA PRO A 103 14.82 -10.27 3.36
C PRO A 103 14.93 -8.79 2.95
N LEU A 104 14.01 -8.36 2.09
CA LEU A 104 13.87 -6.96 1.71
C LEU A 104 13.27 -6.16 2.87
N LYS A 105 14.01 -5.18 3.39
CA LYS A 105 13.62 -4.45 4.61
C LYS A 105 12.75 -3.22 4.36
N ALA A 106 13.03 -2.49 3.29
CA ALA A 106 12.38 -1.22 3.00
C ALA A 106 12.57 -0.84 1.53
N GLY A 107 11.61 -0.11 0.99
CA GLY A 107 11.69 0.50 -0.33
C GLY A 107 11.22 1.94 -0.34
N LEU A 108 11.56 2.65 -1.41
CA LEU A 108 11.16 4.02 -1.66
C LEU A 108 10.29 4.08 -2.90
N LEU A 109 9.19 4.80 -2.83
CA LEU A 109 8.38 5.14 -3.98
C LEU A 109 8.53 6.62 -4.28
N THR A 110 8.67 6.94 -5.56
CA THR A 110 8.67 8.31 -6.04
C THR A 110 7.65 8.52 -7.14
N SER A 111 7.00 9.68 -7.09
CA SER A 111 6.04 10.10 -8.09
C SER A 111 6.20 11.58 -8.39
N LEU A 112 6.31 11.90 -9.68
CA LEU A 112 6.48 13.26 -10.18
C LEU A 112 5.27 13.61 -11.04
N GLY A 113 4.65 14.75 -10.77
CA GLY A 113 3.47 15.26 -11.47
C GLY A 113 3.74 16.62 -12.09
N PHE A 114 2.83 17.04 -12.97
CA PHE A 114 2.86 18.38 -13.55
C PHE A 114 2.75 19.47 -12.47
N GLY A 115 3.33 20.65 -12.73
CA GLY A 115 3.26 21.78 -11.80
C GLY A 115 4.15 21.63 -10.57
N HIS A 116 5.31 20.98 -10.73
CA HIS A 116 6.30 20.76 -9.66
C HIS A 116 5.78 19.93 -8.47
N VAL A 117 4.77 19.10 -8.69
CA VAL A 117 4.27 18.18 -7.66
C VAL A 117 5.20 16.98 -7.58
N SER A 118 5.90 16.82 -6.47
CA SER A 118 6.79 15.68 -6.23
C SER A 118 6.43 15.02 -4.90
N GLY A 119 6.29 13.70 -4.92
CA GLY A 119 5.96 12.89 -3.74
C GLY A 119 6.97 11.77 -3.53
N LEU A 120 7.30 11.53 -2.26
CA LEU A 120 8.20 10.48 -1.82
C LEU A 120 7.49 9.68 -0.71
N ILE A 121 7.45 8.35 -0.82
CA ILE A 121 6.90 7.47 0.22
C ILE A 121 7.95 6.43 0.57
N ALA A 122 8.42 6.44 1.82
CA ALA A 122 9.23 5.36 2.35
C ALA A 122 8.31 4.27 2.92
N LEU A 123 8.47 3.04 2.45
CA LEU A 123 7.73 1.88 2.93
C LEU A 123 8.70 0.90 3.60
N VAL A 124 8.34 0.43 4.80
CA VAL A 124 9.15 -0.48 5.60
C VAL A 124 8.39 -1.79 5.80
N HIS A 125 9.13 -2.91 5.82
CA HIS A 125 8.58 -4.25 6.01
C HIS A 125 7.79 -4.35 7.34
N PRO A 126 6.62 -5.00 7.35
CA PRO A 126 5.72 -5.05 8.52
C PRO A 126 6.34 -5.68 9.77
N GLN A 127 7.36 -6.54 9.62
CA GLN A 127 8.12 -7.09 10.75
C GLN A 127 8.66 -5.98 11.67
N ALA A 128 9.06 -4.82 11.14
CA ALA A 128 9.53 -3.71 11.96
C ALA A 128 8.44 -3.21 12.94
N PHE A 129 7.18 -3.21 12.51
CA PHE A 129 6.05 -2.89 13.39
C PHE A 129 5.79 -4.00 14.41
N LEU A 130 5.85 -5.27 13.99
CA LEU A 130 5.70 -6.41 14.90
C LEU A 130 6.72 -6.39 16.03
N GLU A 131 7.96 -5.98 15.75
CA GLU A 131 9.00 -5.81 16.77
C GLU A 131 8.73 -4.66 17.74
N ALA A 132 7.95 -3.66 17.34
CA ALA A 132 7.54 -2.56 18.21
C ALA A 132 6.31 -2.90 19.08
N VAL A 133 5.56 -3.95 18.76
CA VAL A 133 4.43 -4.40 19.59
C VAL A 133 4.99 -4.97 20.91
N PRO A 134 4.45 -4.55 22.08
CA PRO A 134 4.84 -5.08 23.38
C PRO A 134 4.80 -6.61 23.40
N ALA A 135 5.80 -7.24 24.00
CA ALA A 135 6.01 -8.69 23.92
C ALA A 135 4.79 -9.48 24.42
N GLU A 136 4.14 -8.97 25.47
CA GLU A 136 2.95 -9.54 26.09
C GLU A 136 1.70 -9.49 25.20
N ARG A 137 1.65 -8.58 24.21
CA ARG A 137 0.53 -8.45 23.25
C ARG A 137 0.85 -9.01 21.87
N ARG A 138 2.12 -9.26 21.57
CA ARG A 138 2.59 -9.63 20.23
C ARG A 138 1.98 -10.95 19.75
N ALA A 139 1.94 -11.96 20.61
CA ALA A 139 1.36 -13.27 20.26
C ALA A 139 -0.12 -13.15 19.91
N GLU A 140 -0.88 -12.40 20.71
CA GLU A 140 -2.30 -12.14 20.47
C GLU A 140 -2.53 -11.37 19.16
N TYR A 141 -1.74 -10.32 18.91
CA TYR A 141 -1.80 -9.57 17.66
C TYR A 141 -1.57 -10.47 16.44
N ILE A 142 -0.53 -11.31 16.49
CA ILE A 142 -0.20 -12.24 15.39
C ILE A 142 -1.34 -13.25 15.19
N ALA A 143 -1.92 -13.77 16.27
CA ALA A 143 -3.05 -14.70 16.20
C ALA A 143 -4.26 -14.04 15.49
N LYS A 144 -4.67 -12.85 15.94
CA LYS A 144 -5.79 -12.09 15.33
C LYS A 144 -5.52 -11.71 13.87
N ALA A 145 -4.29 -11.30 13.55
CA ALA A 145 -3.90 -10.98 12.18
C ALA A 145 -3.98 -12.21 11.26
N ASN A 146 -3.55 -13.38 11.74
CA ASN A 146 -3.63 -14.62 10.99
C ASN A 146 -5.07 -15.10 10.80
N GLU A 147 -5.90 -15.04 11.84
CA GLU A 147 -7.33 -15.35 11.75
C GLU A 147 -8.00 -14.46 10.70
N ARG A 148 -7.75 -13.15 10.73
CA ARG A 148 -8.30 -12.21 9.76
C ARG A 148 -7.81 -12.50 8.34
N ARG A 149 -6.53 -12.85 8.17
CA ARG A 149 -5.97 -13.21 6.86
C ARG A 149 -6.66 -14.44 6.28
N ILE A 150 -6.85 -15.49 7.09
CA ILE A 150 -7.53 -16.73 6.67
C ILE A 150 -8.99 -16.43 6.31
N ALA A 151 -9.71 -15.70 7.17
CA ALA A 151 -11.09 -15.30 6.92
C ALA A 151 -11.23 -14.48 5.63
N GLY A 152 -10.32 -13.51 5.40
CA GLY A 152 -10.30 -12.70 4.19
C GLY A 152 -9.99 -13.50 2.93
N GLN A 153 -9.02 -14.42 2.98
CA GLN A 153 -8.71 -15.33 1.86
C GLN A 153 -9.91 -16.22 1.53
N ARG A 154 -10.58 -16.76 2.55
CA ARG A 154 -11.81 -17.55 2.37
C ARG A 154 -12.93 -16.74 1.72
N ARG A 155 -13.18 -15.50 2.18
CA ARG A 155 -14.21 -14.62 1.58
C ARG A 155 -13.88 -14.30 0.12
N LEU A 156 -12.61 -13.99 -0.19
CA LEU A 156 -12.18 -13.70 -1.56
C LEU A 156 -12.39 -14.91 -2.50
N ILE A 157 -11.94 -16.10 -2.08
CA ILE A 157 -12.11 -17.33 -2.86
C ILE A 157 -13.59 -17.65 -3.04
N SER A 158 -14.39 -17.54 -1.98
CA SER A 158 -15.84 -17.79 -2.03
C SER A 158 -16.52 -16.89 -3.07
N ALA A 159 -16.19 -15.61 -3.11
CA ALA A 159 -16.75 -14.69 -4.10
C ALA A 159 -16.29 -15.02 -5.54
N MET A 160 -15.04 -15.43 -5.73
CA MET A 160 -14.50 -15.81 -7.04
C MET A 160 -15.20 -17.03 -7.65
N VAL A 161 -15.74 -17.93 -6.83
CA VAL A 161 -16.43 -19.16 -7.27
C VAL A 161 -17.96 -19.03 -7.25
N GLY A 162 -18.49 -17.80 -7.21
CA GLY A 162 -19.93 -17.53 -7.31
C GLY A 162 -20.69 -17.45 -5.98
N GLY A 163 -19.99 -17.31 -4.86
CA GLY A 163 -20.59 -16.92 -3.58
C GLY A 163 -21.00 -15.44 -3.55
N ASP A 164 -21.25 -14.94 -2.34
CA ASP A 164 -21.71 -13.57 -2.12
C ASP A 164 -20.78 -12.51 -2.73
N SER A 165 -21.38 -11.36 -3.09
CA SER A 165 -20.68 -10.21 -3.64
C SER A 165 -19.60 -9.68 -2.69
N LEU A 166 -18.48 -9.20 -3.25
CA LEU A 166 -17.48 -8.45 -2.48
C LEU A 166 -17.90 -6.99 -2.22
N TYR A 167 -19.01 -6.56 -2.82
CA TYR A 167 -19.61 -5.26 -2.61
C TYR A 167 -21.07 -5.41 -2.23
N GLU A 168 -21.40 -4.97 -1.02
CA GLU A 168 -22.76 -4.90 -0.50
C GLU A 168 -23.00 -3.45 -0.07
N ARG A 169 -24.06 -2.84 -0.62
CA ARG A 169 -24.46 -1.50 -0.21
C ARG A 169 -25.22 -1.65 1.11
N PRO A 170 -24.84 -0.94 2.19
CA PRO A 170 -25.58 -1.01 3.44
C PRO A 170 -26.97 -0.38 3.29
N ASP A 171 -27.97 -1.03 3.90
CA ASP A 171 -29.33 -0.52 3.98
C ASP A 171 -29.41 0.70 4.92
N ASP A 172 -30.21 1.70 4.53
CA ASP A 172 -30.58 2.88 5.31
C ASP A 172 -29.45 3.56 6.11
N ARG A 173 -28.22 3.51 5.55
CA ARG A 173 -27.00 4.04 6.17
C ARG A 173 -26.71 3.45 7.56
N ARG A 174 -27.36 2.34 7.93
CA ARG A 174 -27.28 1.69 9.25
C ARG A 174 -27.83 2.55 10.39
N LEU A 175 -28.80 3.42 10.10
CA LEU A 175 -29.46 4.31 11.05
C LEU A 175 -30.88 3.81 11.38
N GLY A 176 -30.93 2.58 11.87
CA GLY A 176 -32.13 1.77 12.06
C GLY A 176 -32.22 0.62 11.04
N HIS A 177 -33.34 -0.09 11.07
CA HIS A 177 -33.69 -1.14 10.09
C HIS A 177 -34.77 -0.66 9.12
N ASP A 178 -35.06 -1.48 8.11
CA ASP A 178 -36.18 -1.26 7.19
C ASP A 178 -37.48 -1.05 7.99
N GLY A 179 -38.20 0.02 7.65
CA GLY A 179 -39.38 0.48 8.40
C GLY A 179 -39.12 1.43 9.58
N THR A 180 -37.86 1.82 9.85
CA THR A 180 -37.56 2.84 10.88
C THR A 180 -38.20 4.18 10.49
N PRO A 181 -39.03 4.81 11.35
CA PRO A 181 -39.64 6.09 11.04
C PRO A 181 -38.58 7.16 10.76
N ALA A 182 -38.81 8.00 9.73
CA ALA A 182 -37.85 9.03 9.31
C ALA A 182 -37.40 9.97 10.45
N LYS A 183 -38.28 10.22 11.43
CA LYS A 183 -37.94 11.02 12.62
C LYS A 183 -36.91 10.31 13.51
N ALA A 184 -37.12 9.03 13.80
CA ALA A 184 -36.21 8.23 14.61
C ALA A 184 -34.84 8.07 13.92
N SER A 185 -34.82 7.84 12.60
CA SER A 185 -33.57 7.76 11.83
C SER A 185 -32.76 9.08 11.88
N ARG A 186 -33.43 10.25 11.82
CA ARG A 186 -32.77 11.56 11.97
C ARG A 186 -32.24 11.80 13.38
N GLU A 187 -32.96 11.33 14.41
CA GLU A 187 -32.50 11.41 15.79
C GLU A 187 -31.28 10.50 16.03
N LEU A 188 -31.28 9.28 15.48
CA LEU A 188 -30.11 8.40 15.47
C LEU A 188 -28.91 9.05 14.76
N GLU A 189 -29.13 9.67 13.60
CA GLU A 189 -28.09 10.40 12.86
C GLU A 189 -27.45 11.50 13.72
N ALA A 190 -28.26 12.34 14.38
CA ALA A 190 -27.76 13.38 15.27
C ALA A 190 -27.00 12.79 16.46
N ASN A 191 -27.53 11.74 17.08
CA ASN A 191 -26.92 11.09 18.23
C ASN A 191 -25.55 10.47 17.89
N VAL A 192 -25.42 9.85 16.71
CA VAL A 192 -24.14 9.29 16.24
C VAL A 192 -23.11 10.39 15.98
N LEU A 193 -23.53 11.49 15.37
CA LEU A 193 -22.64 12.62 15.06
C LEU A 193 -22.18 13.39 16.31
N LEU A 194 -23.00 13.43 17.35
CA LEU A 194 -22.73 14.18 18.58
C LEU A 194 -22.07 13.34 19.67
N ASN A 195 -22.01 12.01 19.52
CA ASN A 195 -21.47 11.12 20.53
C ASN A 195 -20.21 10.39 20.05
N GLU A 196 -19.06 10.74 20.64
CA GLU A 196 -17.75 10.14 20.34
C GLU A 196 -17.66 8.63 20.65
N SER A 197 -18.56 8.14 21.51
CA SER A 197 -18.67 6.72 21.87
C SER A 197 -19.62 5.95 20.96
N ALA A 198 -20.27 6.59 19.99
CA ALA A 198 -21.14 5.88 19.05
C ALA A 198 -20.35 4.83 18.27
N ARG A 199 -20.87 3.60 18.22
CA ARG A 199 -20.26 2.46 17.53
C ARG A 199 -21.34 1.69 16.77
N LEU A 200 -20.91 0.92 15.79
CA LEU A 200 -21.75 -0.04 15.11
C LEU A 200 -21.97 -1.26 16.03
N GLY A 201 -23.22 -1.63 16.25
CA GLY A 201 -23.62 -2.81 17.00
C GLY A 201 -23.45 -4.10 16.20
N GLU A 202 -23.68 -5.24 16.85
CA GLU A 202 -23.66 -6.57 16.22
C GLU A 202 -24.86 -6.80 15.28
N ASP A 203 -25.91 -5.99 15.42
CA ASP A 203 -27.10 -5.94 14.57
C ASP A 203 -26.91 -5.09 13.30
N ASP A 204 -25.68 -4.65 13.03
CA ASP A 204 -25.32 -3.79 11.90
C ASP A 204 -26.00 -2.40 11.94
N VAL A 205 -26.41 -1.93 13.12
CA VAL A 205 -26.98 -0.58 13.36
C VAL A 205 -26.07 0.26 14.25
N TYR A 206 -25.98 1.57 13.99
CA TYR A 206 -25.23 2.47 14.85
C TYR A 206 -25.99 2.78 16.14
N SER A 207 -25.32 2.56 17.28
CA SER A 207 -25.83 2.95 18.59
C SER A 207 -24.91 3.98 19.24
N SER A 208 -25.51 5.01 19.83
CA SER A 208 -24.81 6.02 20.62
C SER A 208 -24.72 5.64 22.11
N GLY A 209 -25.41 4.58 22.55
CA GLY A 209 -25.51 4.22 23.97
C GLY A 209 -26.27 5.25 24.83
N LEU A 210 -26.93 6.23 24.21
CA LEU A 210 -27.80 7.20 24.91
C LEU A 210 -29.20 6.60 25.14
N PRO A 211 -29.86 6.89 26.29
CA PRO A 211 -31.22 6.41 26.55
C PRO A 211 -32.19 6.89 25.47
N GLY A 212 -32.92 5.95 24.85
CA GLY A 212 -33.89 6.23 23.78
C GLY A 212 -33.34 6.14 22.35
N ALA A 213 -32.04 5.89 22.18
CA ALA A 213 -31.51 5.33 20.94
C ALA A 213 -31.69 3.81 21.04
N ILE A 214 -32.58 3.25 20.20
CA ILE A 214 -32.57 1.80 19.94
C ILE A 214 -31.28 1.49 19.20
#